data_AF-A0AAJ2TUU2-F1
#
_entry.id   AF-A0AAJ2TUU2-F1
#
_cell.length_a   1.000
_cell.length_b   1.000
_cell.length_c   1.000
_cell.angle_alpha   90.00
_cell.angle_beta   90.00
_cell.angle_gamma   90.00
#
_symmetry.space_group_name_H-M   'P 1'
#
loop_
_entity.id
_entity.type
_entity.pdbx_description
1 polymer ?
#
loop_
_entity_poly.entity_id
_entity_poly.type
_entity_poly.pdbx_seq_one_letter_code
_entity_poly.pdbx_strand_id
1 'polypeptide(L)'
;MDADRQNALARREIIAAHLKVLDRLEELVEICSTVAGDTSELRSAVQFAFGISPIAADAVLTMQVKRFTPSQRHMIQKELADIDHWLQRSMEA
;
A
#
# COMPACT_ATOMS: atom_id res chain seq x y z
N MET A 1 11.85 -8.62 -19.07
CA MET A 1 12.40 -9.34 -17.90
C MET A 1 12.71 -8.36 -16.76
N ASP A 2 13.68 -7.45 -16.88
CA ASP A 2 13.98 -6.50 -15.78
C ASP A 2 12.85 -5.47 -15.54
N ALA A 3 12.28 -4.92 -16.61
CA ALA A 3 11.16 -3.97 -16.50
C ALA A 3 9.91 -4.61 -15.86
N ASP A 4 9.60 -5.86 -16.22
CA ASP A 4 8.46 -6.60 -15.65
C ASP A 4 8.66 -6.85 -14.15
N ARG A 5 9.89 -7.20 -13.77
CA ARG A 5 10.27 -7.40 -12.37
C ARG A 5 10.21 -6.09 -11.58
N GLN A 6 10.73 -5.00 -12.13
CA GLN A 6 10.67 -3.67 -11.49
C GLN A 6 9.21 -3.24 -11.27
N ASN A 7 8.35 -3.44 -12.27
CA ASN A 7 6.92 -3.16 -12.17
C ASN A 7 6.24 -4.03 -11.11
N ALA A 8 6.58 -5.31 -11.05
CA ALA A 8 6.05 -6.22 -10.02
C ALA A 8 6.48 -5.81 -8.60
N LEU A 9 7.74 -5.39 -8.41
CA LEU A 9 8.23 -4.88 -7.13
C LEU A 9 7.51 -3.58 -6.70
N ALA A 10 7.33 -2.63 -7.61
CA ALA A 10 6.59 -1.40 -7.32
C ALA A 10 5.12 -1.68 -6.99
N ARG A 11 4.48 -2.60 -7.72
CA ARG A 11 3.11 -3.02 -7.44
C ARG A 11 2.99 -3.74 -6.10
N ARG A 12 3.93 -4.63 -5.78
CA ARG A 12 4.04 -5.31 -4.49
C ARG A 12 4.10 -4.32 -3.34
N GLU A 13 4.94 -3.30 -3.48
CA GLU A 13 5.12 -2.24 -2.47
C GLU A 13 3.80 -1.52 -2.15
N ILE A 14 3.05 -1.11 -3.17
CA ILE A 14 1.77 -0.43 -3.02
C ILE A 14 0.74 -1.35 -2.32
N ILE A 15 0.64 -2.61 -2.74
CA ILE A 15 -0.31 -3.57 -2.18
C ILE A 15 0.03 -3.90 -0.73
N ALA A 16 1.30 -4.06 -0.41
CA ALA A 16 1.76 -4.26 0.96
C ALA A 16 1.42 -3.06 1.85
N ALA A 17 1.58 -1.83 1.34
CA ALA A 17 1.19 -0.62 2.05
C ALA A 17 -0.32 -0.56 2.32
N HIS A 18 -1.17 -0.96 1.37
CA HIS A 18 -2.61 -1.07 1.63
C HIS A 18 -2.93 -2.01 2.77
N LEU A 19 -2.35 -3.21 2.80
CA LEU A 19 -2.59 -4.15 3.91
C LEU A 19 -2.12 -3.59 5.24
N LYS A 20 -0.92 -3.01 5.28
CA LYS A 20 -0.34 -2.41 6.49
C LYS A 20 -1.25 -1.31 7.07
N VAL A 21 -1.87 -0.52 6.20
CA VAL A 21 -2.80 0.55 6.60
C VAL A 21 -4.15 -0.02 7.01
N LEU A 22 -4.68 -1.02 6.29
CA LEU A 22 -5.94 -1.67 6.65
C LEU A 22 -5.88 -2.35 8.03
N ASP A 23 -4.70 -2.81 8.46
CA ASP A 23 -4.47 -3.38 9.80
C ASP A 23 -4.54 -2.33 10.92
N ARG A 24 -4.38 -1.04 10.58
CA ARG A 24 -4.34 0.12 11.49
C ARG A 24 -5.22 1.26 10.94
N LEU A 25 -6.40 0.91 10.42
CA LEU A 25 -7.26 1.84 9.68
C LEU A 25 -7.69 3.05 10.52
N GLU A 26 -7.92 2.85 11.82
CA GLU A 26 -8.28 3.93 12.74
C GLU A 26 -7.22 5.04 12.79
N GLU A 27 -5.95 4.66 12.81
CA GLU A 27 -4.82 5.60 12.81
C GLU A 27 -4.70 6.37 11.49
N LEU A 28 -4.99 5.73 10.35
CA LEU A 28 -5.03 6.45 9.07
C LEU A 28 -6.12 7.53 9.10
N VAL A 29 -7.32 7.19 9.61
CA VAL A 29 -8.44 8.12 9.71
C VAL A 29 -8.11 9.26 10.68
N GLU A 30 -7.46 8.96 11.79
CA GLU A 30 -6.97 9.97 12.74
C GLU A 30 -6.00 10.94 12.08
N ILE A 31 -4.98 10.45 11.37
CA ILE A 31 -4.03 11.29 10.63
C ILE A 31 -4.77 12.19 9.62
N CYS A 32 -5.65 11.60 8.81
CA CYS A 32 -6.40 12.33 7.79
C CYS A 32 -7.37 13.38 8.38
N SER A 33 -7.79 13.23 9.63
CA SER A 33 -8.72 14.17 10.29
C SER A 33 -8.03 15.23 11.15
N THR A 34 -6.75 15.03 11.48
CA THR A 34 -5.98 15.90 12.39
C THR A 34 -4.91 16.74 11.71
N VAL A 35 -4.38 16.27 10.57
CA VAL A 35 -3.38 17.04 9.81
C VAL A 35 -4.08 18.25 9.17
N ALA A 36 -3.75 19.45 9.65
CA ALA A 36 -4.24 20.72 9.12
C ALA A 36 -3.49 21.21 7.87
N GLY A 37 -2.40 20.53 7.53
CA GLY A 37 -1.50 20.85 6.43
C GLY A 37 -2.07 20.58 5.04
N ASP A 38 -1.25 20.87 4.02
CA ASP A 38 -1.57 20.54 2.64
C ASP A 38 -1.39 19.04 2.32
N THR A 39 -1.66 18.66 1.07
CA THR A 39 -1.51 17.28 0.59
C THR A 39 -0.11 16.72 0.81
N SER A 40 0.94 17.55 0.75
CA SER A 40 2.32 17.09 0.96
C SER A 40 2.60 16.79 2.43
N GLU A 41 2.08 17.61 3.33
CA GLU A 41 2.16 17.36 4.78
C GLU A 41 1.40 16.09 5.17
N LEU A 42 0.17 15.90 4.66
CA LEU A 42 -0.62 14.70 4.89
C LEU A 42 0.11 13.44 4.40
N ARG A 43 0.64 13.46 3.18
CA ARG A 43 1.44 12.37 2.62
C ARG A 43 2.68 12.08 3.48
N SER A 44 3.34 13.10 4.00
CA SER A 44 4.51 12.94 4.88
C SER A 44 4.14 12.30 6.22
N ALA A 45 3.01 12.70 6.80
CA ALA A 45 2.49 12.10 8.02
C ALA A 45 2.15 10.61 7.83
N VAL A 46 1.48 10.26 6.72
CA VAL A 46 1.17 8.86 6.37
C VAL A 46 2.45 8.04 6.14
N GLN A 47 3.44 8.59 5.42
CA GLN A 47 4.74 7.93 5.24
C GLN A 47 5.40 7.61 6.58
N PHE A 48 5.43 8.58 7.49
CA PHE A 48 6.07 8.42 8.79
C PHE A 48 5.34 7.40 9.67
N ALA A 49 4.01 7.52 9.80
CA ALA A 49 3.21 6.65 10.67
C ALA A 49 3.22 5.17 10.23
N PHE A 50 3.22 4.95 8.91
CA PHE A 50 3.17 3.61 8.34
C PHE A 50 4.52 3.13 7.82
N GLY A 51 5.59 3.93 7.85
CA GLY A 51 6.91 3.54 7.33
C GLY A 51 6.83 3.02 5.89
N ILE A 52 6.19 3.79 5.00
CA ILE A 52 5.99 3.46 3.59
C ILE A 52 6.58 4.57 2.70
N SER A 53 6.84 4.27 1.43
CA SER A 53 7.40 5.23 0.48
C SER A 53 6.40 6.32 0.09
N PRO A 54 6.86 7.42 -0.53
CA PRO A 54 5.98 8.48 -1.03
C PRO A 54 4.91 7.95 -2.00
N ILE A 55 5.29 7.08 -2.93
CA ILE A 55 4.37 6.51 -3.94
C ILE A 55 3.32 5.63 -3.26
N ALA A 56 3.73 4.82 -2.30
CA ALA A 56 2.81 3.98 -1.54
C ALA A 56 1.85 4.81 -0.66
N ALA A 57 2.32 5.91 -0.08
CA ALA A 57 1.48 6.82 0.68
C ALA A 57 0.42 7.51 -0.20
N ASP A 58 0.80 7.97 -1.40
CA ASP A 58 -0.17 8.53 -2.36
C ASP A 58 -1.20 7.50 -2.81
N ALA A 59 -0.78 6.26 -3.05
CA ALA A 59 -1.70 5.17 -3.36
C ALA A 59 -2.68 4.89 -2.20
N VAL A 60 -2.20 4.94 -0.96
CA VAL A 60 -3.05 4.79 0.24
C VAL A 60 -4.07 5.93 0.34
N LEU A 61 -3.63 7.18 0.17
CA LEU A 61 -4.51 8.35 0.26
C LEU A 61 -5.57 8.40 -0.84
N THR A 62 -5.32 7.76 -1.98
CA THR A 62 -6.27 7.64 -3.11
C THR A 62 -7.12 6.36 -3.05
N MET A 63 -7.00 5.57 -1.98
CA MET A 63 -7.72 4.32 -1.83
C MET A 63 -9.22 4.56 -1.63
N GLN A 64 -10.04 3.84 -2.40
CA GLN A 64 -11.50 3.92 -2.28
C GLN A 64 -11.98 3.19 -1.03
N VAL A 65 -12.89 3.81 -0.26
CA VAL A 65 -13.48 3.27 0.99
C VAL A 65 -14.03 1.84 0.82
N LYS A 66 -14.55 1.48 -0.37
CA LYS A 66 -15.02 0.12 -0.65
C LYS A 66 -13.95 -0.97 -0.45
N ARG A 67 -12.66 -0.62 -0.55
CA ARG A 67 -11.53 -1.52 -0.31
C ARG A 67 -11.34 -1.91 1.15
N PHE A 68 -12.03 -1.24 2.08
CA PHE A 68 -11.94 -1.53 3.52
C PHE A 68 -12.78 -2.76 3.92
N THR A 69 -13.63 -3.25 3.01
CA THR A 69 -14.45 -4.44 3.26
C THR A 69 -13.59 -5.70 3.43
N PRO A 70 -14.03 -6.68 4.25
CA PRO A 70 -13.30 -7.93 4.43
C PRO A 70 -13.02 -8.68 3.12
N SER A 71 -13.97 -8.66 2.18
CA SER A 71 -13.82 -9.30 0.87
C SER A 71 -12.70 -8.65 0.05
N GLN A 72 -12.63 -7.32 0.02
CA GLN A 72 -11.57 -6.60 -0.68
C GLN A 72 -10.22 -6.79 0.01
N ARG A 73 -10.16 -6.80 1.35
CA ARG A 73 -8.93 -7.12 2.08
C ARG A 73 -8.41 -8.51 1.72
N HIS A 74 -9.27 -9.52 1.64
CA HIS A 74 -8.89 -10.86 1.21
C HIS A 74 -8.36 -10.87 -0.23
N MET A 75 -8.99 -10.11 -1.14
CA MET A 75 -8.50 -9.97 -2.51
C MET A 75 -7.10 -9.33 -2.58
N ILE A 76 -6.86 -8.28 -1.79
CA ILE A 76 -5.55 -7.60 -1.71
C ILE A 76 -4.49 -8.55 -1.13
N GLN A 77 -4.82 -9.35 -0.11
CA GLN A 77 -3.93 -10.37 0.45
C GLN A 77 -3.55 -11.43 -0.59
N LYS A 78 -4.53 -11.92 -1.34
CA LYS A 78 -4.31 -12.88 -2.42
C LYS A 78 -3.41 -12.30 -3.52
N GLU A 79 -3.70 -11.08 -3.94
CA GLU A 79 -2.92 -10.37 -4.97
C GLU A 79 -1.45 -10.20 -4.54
N LEU A 80 -1.20 -9.88 -3.27
CA LEU A 80 0.16 -9.80 -2.73
C LEU A 80 0.87 -11.15 -2.78
N ALA A 81 0.19 -12.22 -2.34
CA ALA A 81 0.75 -13.56 -2.34
C ALA A 81 1.10 -14.04 -3.77
N ASP A 82 0.24 -13.75 -4.74
CA ASP A 82 0.46 -14.09 -6.15
C ASP A 82 1.71 -13.37 -6.71
N ILE A 83 1.89 -12.08 -6.38
CA ILE A 83 3.07 -11.30 -6.78
C ILE A 83 4.34 -11.82 -6.10
N ASP A 84 4.28 -12.15 -4.80
CA ASP A 84 5.41 -12.67 -4.05
C ASP A 84 5.87 -14.03 -4.60
N HIS A 85 4.94 -14.93 -4.92
CA HIS A 85 5.24 -16.20 -5.57
C HIS A 85 5.87 -16.01 -6.96
N TRP A 86 5.35 -15.08 -7.76
CA TRP A 86 5.91 -14.80 -9.07
C TRP A 86 7.34 -14.24 -8.97
N LEU A 87 7.57 -13.27 -8.06
CA LEU A 87 8.88 -12.67 -7.83
C LEU A 87 9.90 -13.73 -7.39
N GLN A 88 9.53 -14.60 -6.45
CA GLN A 88 10.40 -15.68 -5.99
C GLN A 88 10.78 -16.63 -7.15
N ARG A 89 9.82 -17.06 -7.96
CA ARG A 89 10.09 -17.94 -9.11
C ARG A 89 10.98 -17.27 -10.17
N SER A 90 10.84 -15.97 -10.36
CA SER A 90 11.69 -15.21 -11.30
C SER A 90 13.11 -14.97 -10.80
N MET A 91 13.40 -15.23 -9.52
CA MET A 91 14.76 -15.19 -8.96
C MET A 91 15.51 -16.52 -9.09
N GLU A 92 14.77 -17.62 -9.17
CA GLU A 92 15.30 -18.99 -9.26
C GLU A 92 15.56 -19.45 -10.71
N ALA A 93 15.00 -18.73 -11.69
CA ALA A 93 15.12 -18.99 -13.13
C ALA A 93 16.20 -18.14 -13.78
#